data_AF-A0A1Z5J1D0-F1
#
_entry.id   AF-A0A1Z5J1D0-F1
#
_cell.length_a   1.000
_cell.length_b   1.000
_cell.length_c   1.000
_cell.angle_alpha   90.00
_cell.angle_beta   90.00
_cell.angle_gamma   90.00
#
_symmetry.space_group_name_H-M   'P 1'
#
loop_
_entity.id
_entity.type
_entity.pdbx_description
1 polymer ?
#
loop_
_entity_poly.entity_id
_entity_poly.type
_entity_poly.pdbx_seq_one_letter_code
_entity_poly.pdbx_strand_id
1 'polypeptide(L)'
;MIIKEILGCFSMENESQTVLANVIKYRLNKVALDQDFKLLIVKLDNKMRLRKFQSLLRSCSAQAVTGYQLKYLVLLNKGIDWPVLEGMAVKQIRFSTISENSVYPNQILQLLLNQQTLDAGKVPKESYTNGLYVSRKEMAHTLRDGREQRIALNITANWEKDLEMKAVTFTEKLNPQASDELYYWNQTFNRMERSQIGSTQKLYKKENIYNEKNNIKFVSFEELSKFEESKVGIVQEIKSSINKNMAPYLIAEMNFRKFPLVKYDKPKLPKKEDIWQLLKGQTINIYFDSSEPTTRALANEIVNALKHSAILKILQIEVTLSQAAKPGLNVQVVRDARNNDEVKEAYEIGTQEQIIQHITVENFGQMNSKNQTFKWHRTGISDIASDNKMIKLIQELIVKQDIVNGHMRPVTNRLIQLMGKYQFYKVDWLDKRQTQVMITKLWIEKTNQLRFKSQTVDISNLTADD
;
A
#
# COMPACT_ATOMS: atom_id res chain seq x y z
N MET A 1 -3.06 9.98 3.60
CA MET A 1 -3.39 8.81 4.45
C MET A 1 -2.30 7.77 4.29
N ILE A 2 -1.31 7.73 5.19
CA ILE A 2 -0.24 6.72 5.18
C ILE A 2 -0.81 5.46 5.83
N ILE A 3 -0.95 4.37 5.06
CA ILE A 3 -1.36 3.08 5.59
C ILE A 3 -0.17 2.51 6.38
N LYS A 4 -0.26 2.51 7.71
CA LYS A 4 0.71 1.81 8.58
C LYS A 4 0.54 0.30 8.39
N GLU A 5 1.60 -0.38 7.97
CA GLU A 5 1.58 -1.84 7.75
C GLU A 5 1.65 -2.57 9.11
N ILE A 6 0.67 -3.45 9.40
CA ILE A 6 0.56 -4.21 10.66
C ILE A 6 1.42 -5.47 10.59
N LEU A 7 2.52 -5.57 11.36
CA LEU A 7 3.53 -6.62 11.25
C LEU A 7 3.17 -7.99 11.89
N GLY A 8 2.03 -8.14 12.56
CA GLY A 8 1.47 -9.45 12.95
C GLY A 8 1.56 -9.87 14.44
N CYS A 9 0.76 -10.92 14.70
CA CYS A 9 0.48 -11.79 15.87
C CYS A 9 0.08 -11.21 17.25
N PHE A 10 -1.05 -11.74 17.76
CA PHE A 10 -1.69 -11.42 19.03
C PHE A 10 -0.94 -12.06 20.20
N SER A 11 -0.63 -11.27 21.22
CA SER A 11 -0.20 -11.78 22.53
C SER A 11 -1.41 -11.73 23.46
N MET A 12 -1.78 -12.90 24.01
CA MET A 12 -2.83 -13.02 25.04
C MET A 12 -2.17 -13.02 26.41
N GLU A 13 -1.93 -11.82 26.95
CA GLU A 13 -1.75 -11.62 28.39
C GLU A 13 -2.60 -10.41 28.77
N ASN A 14 -3.72 -10.68 29.44
CA ASN A 14 -4.63 -9.78 30.15
C ASN A 14 -5.10 -8.47 29.44
N GLU A 15 -6.38 -8.48 29.02
CA GLU A 15 -7.32 -7.36 28.81
C GLU A 15 -6.99 -6.20 27.85
N SER A 16 -5.98 -6.29 26.99
CA SER A 16 -6.01 -5.54 25.72
C SER A 16 -5.29 -6.29 24.60
N GLN A 17 -6.02 -6.69 23.55
CA GLN A 17 -5.37 -7.20 22.34
C GLN A 17 -4.45 -6.10 21.80
N THR A 18 -3.19 -6.40 21.53
CA THR A 18 -2.24 -5.45 20.95
C THR A 18 -1.79 -5.92 19.58
N VAL A 19 -1.52 -4.97 18.68
CA VAL A 19 -0.91 -5.22 17.37
C VAL A 19 0.47 -4.60 17.31
N LEU A 20 1.42 -5.31 16.69
CA LEU A 20 2.72 -4.77 16.35
C LEU A 20 2.62 -4.03 15.01
N ALA A 21 3.06 -2.77 14.98
CA ALA A 21 3.23 -2.02 13.74
C ALA A 21 4.72 -1.82 13.45
N ASN A 22 5.04 -1.46 12.21
CA ASN A 22 6.40 -1.12 11.76
C ASN A 22 7.00 0.15 12.39
N VAL A 23 6.27 0.80 13.30
CA VAL A 23 6.78 1.88 14.15
C VAL A 23 7.78 1.28 15.14
N ILE A 24 9.02 1.73 15.12
CA ILE A 24 10.09 1.24 16.00
C ILE A 24 10.34 2.17 17.19
N LYS A 25 10.63 1.55 18.34
CA LYS A 25 11.16 2.20 19.54
C LYS A 25 12.64 1.84 19.65
N TYR A 26 13.48 2.85 19.80
CA TYR A 26 14.91 2.71 20.04
C TYR A 26 15.44 3.97 20.72
N ARG A 27 16.60 3.85 21.39
CA ARG A 27 17.35 4.97 21.92
C ARG A 27 18.85 4.72 21.71
N LEU A 28 19.54 5.65 21.08
CA LEU A 28 20.96 5.52 20.75
C LEU A 28 21.85 5.81 21.95
N ASN A 29 22.86 4.98 22.16
CA ASN A 29 23.95 5.26 23.08
C ASN A 29 25.01 6.13 22.39
N LYS A 30 24.77 7.44 22.40
CA LYS A 30 25.64 8.42 21.74
C LYS A 30 27.07 8.41 22.27
N VAL A 31 27.26 8.08 23.55
CA VAL A 31 28.60 8.03 24.18
C VAL A 31 29.41 6.86 23.62
N ALA A 32 28.82 5.65 23.57
CA ALA A 32 29.49 4.50 22.95
C ALA A 32 29.78 4.75 21.46
N LEU A 33 28.84 5.36 20.74
CA LEU A 33 29.07 5.74 19.34
C LEU A 33 30.23 6.74 19.18
N ASP A 34 30.30 7.78 20.02
CA ASP A 34 31.42 8.75 20.06
C ASP A 34 32.73 8.11 20.54
N GLN A 35 32.68 6.96 21.25
CA GLN A 35 33.86 6.20 21.69
C GLN A 35 34.45 5.36 20.57
N ASP A 36 33.64 4.72 19.75
CA ASP A 36 34.12 3.73 18.77
C ASP A 36 34.20 4.26 17.34
N PHE A 37 33.37 5.28 17.02
CA PHE A 37 33.24 5.78 15.66
C PHE A 37 33.53 7.27 15.49
N LYS A 38 33.79 7.62 14.24
CA LYS A 38 33.82 8.97 13.69
C LYS A 38 32.65 9.13 12.72
N LEU A 39 31.88 10.21 12.89
CA LEU A 39 30.77 10.54 12.00
C LEU A 39 31.13 11.74 11.13
N LEU A 40 31.01 11.57 9.81
CA LEU A 40 31.24 12.62 8.83
C LEU A 40 29.96 12.98 8.09
N ILE A 41 29.77 14.28 7.86
CA ILE A 41 28.90 14.80 6.80
C ILE A 41 29.78 15.08 5.59
N VAL A 42 29.50 14.43 4.46
CA VAL A 42 30.18 14.66 3.18
C VAL A 42 29.17 15.22 2.19
N LYS A 43 29.42 16.41 1.66
CA LYS A 43 28.63 17.03 0.60
C LYS A 43 29.43 17.06 -0.69
N LEU A 44 28.88 16.46 -1.74
CA LEU A 44 29.42 16.54 -3.10
C LEU A 44 28.86 17.78 -3.80
N ASP A 45 29.69 18.45 -4.59
CA ASP A 45 29.30 19.58 -5.42
C ASP A 45 28.41 19.15 -6.61
N ASN A 46 28.67 17.98 -7.19
CA ASN A 46 27.93 17.42 -8.31
C ASN A 46 27.94 15.87 -8.33
N LYS A 47 27.08 15.28 -9.17
CA LYS A 47 26.93 13.82 -9.30
C LYS A 47 28.16 13.12 -9.93
N MET A 48 28.97 13.81 -10.72
CA MET A 48 30.16 13.22 -11.36
C MET A 48 31.20 12.78 -10.34
N ARG A 49 31.18 13.35 -9.13
CA ARG A 49 32.06 12.95 -8.01
C ARG A 49 31.66 11.65 -7.32
N LEU A 50 30.48 11.08 -7.61
CA LEU A 50 29.95 9.90 -6.91
C LEU A 50 30.88 8.68 -7.01
N ARG A 51 31.49 8.45 -8.19
CA ARG A 51 32.43 7.33 -8.38
C ARG A 51 33.68 7.47 -7.51
N LYS A 52 34.26 8.67 -7.47
CA LYS A 52 35.43 8.98 -6.63
C LYS A 52 35.07 8.85 -5.14
N PHE A 53 33.90 9.34 -4.73
CA PHE A 53 33.39 9.19 -3.37
C PHE A 53 33.21 7.71 -2.98
N GLN A 54 32.64 6.90 -3.86
CA GLN A 54 32.47 5.45 -3.63
C GLN A 54 33.80 4.71 -3.56
N SER A 55 34.81 5.11 -4.34
CA SER A 55 36.17 4.59 -4.21
C SER A 55 36.78 4.96 -2.86
N LEU A 56 36.56 6.19 -2.42
CA LEU A 56 37.08 6.68 -1.15
C LEU A 56 36.49 5.95 0.06
N LEU A 57 35.18 5.70 0.04
CA LEU A 57 34.51 4.91 1.08
C LEU A 57 35.20 3.55 1.29
N ARG A 58 35.65 2.91 0.21
CA ARG A 58 36.35 1.61 0.26
C ARG A 58 37.79 1.74 0.75
N SER A 59 38.54 2.72 0.25
CA SER A 59 39.94 2.91 0.66
C SER A 59 40.07 3.30 2.13
N CYS A 60 39.08 4.00 2.67
CA CYS A 60 39.01 4.34 4.08
C CYS A 60 38.24 3.31 4.93
N SER A 61 37.84 2.17 4.36
CA SER A 61 37.07 1.12 5.06
C SER A 61 35.88 1.68 5.86
N ALA A 62 35.09 2.55 5.22
CA ALA A 62 33.91 3.13 5.83
C ALA A 62 32.91 2.04 6.25
N GLN A 63 32.47 2.08 7.50
CA GLN A 63 31.58 1.08 8.07
C GLN A 63 30.17 1.15 7.47
N ALA A 64 29.66 2.36 7.28
CA ALA A 64 28.36 2.56 6.67
C ALA A 64 28.26 3.92 6.02
N VAL A 65 27.37 4.03 5.03
CA VAL A 65 26.95 5.30 4.44
C VAL A 65 25.44 5.36 4.33
N THR A 66 24.87 6.53 4.54
CA THR A 66 23.49 6.85 4.14
C THR A 66 23.46 8.27 3.60
N GLY A 67 22.46 8.62 2.79
CA GLY A 67 22.45 9.94 2.20
C GLY A 67 21.15 10.29 1.49
N TYR A 68 20.99 11.59 1.28
CA TYR A 68 19.92 12.17 0.49
C TYR A 68 20.53 13.15 -0.51
N GLN A 69 20.22 12.96 -1.78
CA GLN A 69 20.84 13.70 -2.90
C GLN A 69 22.37 13.58 -2.88
N LEU A 70 23.09 14.71 -2.77
CA LEU A 70 24.56 14.80 -2.75
C LEU A 70 25.13 15.02 -1.33
N LYS A 71 24.30 14.88 -0.29
CA LYS A 71 24.72 14.94 1.11
C LYS A 71 24.68 13.54 1.72
N TYR A 72 25.82 13.11 2.24
CA TYR A 72 26.03 11.78 2.80
C TYR A 72 26.46 11.88 4.26
N LEU A 73 26.03 10.92 5.05
CA LEU A 73 26.57 10.60 6.36
C LEU A 73 27.42 9.36 6.23
N VAL A 74 28.65 9.42 6.74
CA VAL A 74 29.61 8.33 6.67
C VAL A 74 30.04 7.97 8.08
N LEU A 75 29.93 6.69 8.41
CA LEU A 75 30.41 6.09 9.65
C LEU A 75 31.79 5.49 9.41
N LEU A 76 32.78 5.88 10.20
CA LEU A 76 34.15 5.38 10.15
C LEU A 76 34.56 4.90 11.53
N ASN A 77 35.48 3.93 11.60
CA ASN A 77 36.15 3.61 12.86
C ASN A 77 36.99 4.80 13.33
N LYS A 78 37.18 4.94 14.64
CA LYS A 78 38.14 5.91 15.17
C LYS A 78 39.55 5.67 14.62
N GLY A 79 40.30 6.77 14.51
CA GLY A 79 41.67 6.76 13.99
C GLY A 79 41.78 6.71 12.46
N ILE A 80 40.67 6.52 11.73
CA ILE A 80 40.68 6.60 10.27
C ILE A 80 40.61 8.06 9.82
N ASP A 81 41.64 8.48 9.09
CA ASP A 81 41.69 9.77 8.44
C ASP A 81 40.92 9.77 7.12
N TRP A 82 40.24 10.89 6.89
CA TRP A 82 39.48 11.10 5.68
C TRP A 82 40.19 12.16 4.83
N PRO A 83 40.68 11.83 3.62
CA PRO A 83 41.43 12.76 2.81
C PRO A 83 40.53 13.91 2.34
N VAL A 84 41.12 15.10 2.27
CA VAL A 84 40.50 16.26 1.65
C VAL A 84 40.59 16.09 0.14
N LEU A 85 39.44 16.15 -0.54
CA LEU A 85 39.37 16.04 -1.99
C LEU A 85 38.58 17.22 -2.55
N GLU A 86 39.10 17.77 -3.65
CA GLU A 86 38.40 18.82 -4.40
C GLU A 86 36.98 18.39 -4.79
N GLY A 87 36.02 19.29 -4.61
CA GLY A 87 34.59 19.05 -4.87
C GLY A 87 33.86 18.25 -3.78
N MET A 88 34.52 17.97 -2.64
CA MET A 88 33.91 17.32 -1.48
C MET A 88 34.08 18.19 -0.22
N ALA A 89 32.98 18.74 0.28
CA ALA A 89 32.97 19.40 1.58
C ALA A 89 32.76 18.36 2.68
N VAL A 90 33.66 18.31 3.66
CA VAL A 90 33.65 17.30 4.73
C VAL A 90 33.57 18.02 6.08
N LYS A 91 32.63 17.61 6.93
CA LYS A 91 32.50 18.07 8.31
C LYS A 91 32.41 16.88 9.24
N GLN A 92 33.34 16.74 10.16
CA GLN A 92 33.21 15.80 11.27
C GLN A 92 32.26 16.37 12.32
N ILE A 93 31.39 15.51 12.85
CA ILE A 93 30.45 15.86 13.92
C ILE A 93 30.50 14.80 15.01
N ARG A 94 30.08 15.15 16.23
CA ARG A 94 29.93 14.21 17.35
C ARG A 94 28.50 13.66 17.38
N PHE A 95 28.32 12.42 17.83
CA PHE A 95 27.01 11.80 18.00
C PHE A 95 26.16 12.52 19.07
N SER A 96 26.83 13.06 20.08
CA SER A 96 26.23 13.95 21.09
C SER A 96 25.51 15.16 20.47
N THR A 97 26.09 15.80 19.45
CA THR A 97 25.65 17.09 18.87
C THR A 97 25.01 16.98 17.47
N ILE A 98 24.49 15.81 17.09
CA ILE A 98 23.89 15.59 15.75
C ILE A 98 22.75 16.56 15.41
N SER A 99 21.94 16.96 16.40
CA SER A 99 20.80 17.86 16.20
C SER A 99 21.22 19.26 15.75
N GLU A 100 22.37 19.74 16.20
CA GLU A 100 22.95 21.04 15.81
C GLU A 100 23.44 21.06 14.35
N ASN A 101 23.53 19.88 13.72
CA ASN A 101 24.09 19.71 12.38
C ASN A 101 23.03 19.24 11.35
N SER A 102 21.75 19.38 11.70
CA SER A 102 20.62 18.87 10.90
C SER A 102 20.76 17.38 10.60
N VAL A 103 21.24 16.61 11.57
CA VAL A 103 21.33 15.15 11.53
C VAL A 103 20.39 14.58 12.57
N TYR A 104 19.56 13.62 12.14
CA TYR A 104 18.48 13.08 12.94
C TYR A 104 18.80 11.65 13.41
N PRO A 105 18.28 11.23 14.58
CA PRO A 105 18.54 9.89 15.12
C PRO A 105 18.18 8.73 14.17
N ASN A 106 17.20 8.88 13.29
CA ASN A 106 16.83 7.84 12.32
C ASN A 106 17.92 7.62 11.26
N GLN A 107 18.69 8.66 10.93
CA GLN A 107 19.82 8.54 10.00
C GLN A 107 20.98 7.77 10.64
N ILE A 108 21.22 7.97 11.95
CA ILE A 108 22.20 7.17 12.69
C ILE A 108 21.75 5.72 12.78
N LEU A 109 20.47 5.48 13.09
CA LEU A 109 19.91 4.13 13.05
C LEU A 109 20.06 3.51 11.66
N GLN A 110 19.85 4.28 10.58
CA GLN A 110 20.03 3.79 9.21
C GLN A 110 21.47 3.33 8.95
N LEU A 111 22.48 4.05 9.46
CA LEU A 111 23.88 3.61 9.37
C LEU A 111 24.11 2.28 10.07
N LEU A 112 23.49 2.06 11.24
CA LEU A 112 23.56 0.78 11.94
C LEU A 112 22.81 -0.33 11.19
N LEU A 113 21.64 -0.02 10.62
CA LEU A 113 20.84 -0.95 9.81
C LEU A 113 21.60 -1.37 8.54
N ASN A 114 22.28 -0.46 7.86
CA ASN A 114 22.99 -0.74 6.61
C ASN A 114 24.11 -1.80 6.76
N GLN A 115 24.59 -2.02 7.99
CA GLN A 115 25.63 -3.01 8.29
C GLN A 115 25.05 -4.42 8.56
N GLN A 116 23.73 -4.54 8.73
CA GLN A 116 23.08 -5.80 9.10
C GLN A 116 23.00 -6.79 7.94
N THR A 117 22.68 -8.03 8.30
CA THR A 117 22.51 -9.21 7.44
C THR A 117 21.30 -10.02 7.91
N LEU A 118 20.77 -10.88 7.05
CA LEU A 118 19.84 -11.94 7.46
C LEU A 118 20.60 -13.10 8.09
N ASP A 119 21.19 -12.83 9.25
CA ASP A 119 21.72 -13.82 10.18
C ASP A 119 22.22 -13.09 11.44
N ALA A 120 21.49 -13.21 12.55
CA ALA A 120 21.90 -12.56 13.81
C ALA A 120 23.19 -13.16 14.40
N GLY A 121 23.64 -14.32 13.94
CA GLY A 121 24.92 -14.92 14.29
C GLY A 121 26.12 -14.28 13.58
N LYS A 122 25.90 -13.61 12.45
CA LYS A 122 26.99 -13.02 11.66
C LYS A 122 27.33 -11.63 12.16
N VAL A 123 28.64 -11.40 12.27
CA VAL A 123 29.20 -10.08 12.58
C VAL A 123 28.86 -9.12 11.44
N PRO A 124 28.38 -7.89 11.73
CA PRO A 124 28.13 -6.88 10.72
C PRO A 124 29.38 -6.58 9.89
N LYS A 125 29.18 -6.23 8.63
CA LYS A 125 30.26 -5.86 7.70
C LYS A 125 29.98 -4.50 7.07
N GLU A 126 31.05 -3.81 6.66
CA GLU A 126 30.99 -2.54 5.96
C GLU A 126 29.97 -2.56 4.82
N SER A 127 29.19 -1.50 4.71
CA SER A 127 28.22 -1.33 3.63
C SER A 127 28.31 0.06 3.01
N TYR A 128 28.73 0.07 1.74
CA TYR A 128 28.90 1.30 0.95
C TYR A 128 27.62 1.71 0.21
N THR A 129 26.51 1.08 0.58
CA THR A 129 25.21 1.30 -0.01
C THR A 129 24.38 2.21 0.89
N ASN A 130 23.70 3.22 0.30
CA ASN A 130 22.97 4.23 1.08
C ASN A 130 21.79 3.69 1.91
N GLY A 131 21.35 2.45 1.65
CA GLY A 131 20.25 1.77 2.34
C GLY A 131 20.52 0.27 2.42
N LEU A 132 19.76 -0.42 3.27
CA LEU A 132 19.84 -1.86 3.43
C LEU A 132 18.92 -2.55 2.42
N TYR A 133 19.51 -3.26 1.45
CA TYR A 133 18.79 -4.02 0.43
C TYR A 133 18.97 -5.51 0.69
N VAL A 134 17.98 -6.13 1.32
CA VAL A 134 18.04 -7.53 1.72
C VAL A 134 17.47 -8.43 0.63
N SER A 135 18.17 -9.49 0.24
CA SER A 135 17.70 -10.45 -0.77
C SER A 135 18.19 -11.85 -0.45
N ARG A 136 17.25 -12.80 -0.33
CA ARG A 136 17.54 -14.23 -0.21
C ARG A 136 17.81 -14.85 -1.58
N LYS A 137 18.36 -16.06 -1.60
CA LYS A 137 18.73 -16.77 -2.83
C LYS A 137 17.53 -16.96 -3.76
N GLU A 138 16.39 -17.30 -3.19
CA GLU A 138 15.10 -17.60 -3.83
C GLU A 138 14.43 -16.35 -4.42
N MET A 139 14.88 -15.16 -4.05
CA MET A 139 14.33 -13.89 -4.53
C MET A 139 14.91 -13.46 -5.89
N ALA A 140 15.31 -14.42 -6.71
CA ALA A 140 15.77 -14.18 -8.07
C ALA A 140 15.08 -15.09 -9.08
N HIS A 141 14.94 -14.57 -10.29
CA HIS A 141 14.38 -15.30 -11.43
C HIS A 141 15.08 -14.87 -12.72
N THR A 142 15.03 -15.73 -13.72
CA THR A 142 15.59 -15.45 -15.04
C THR A 142 14.51 -14.89 -15.95
N LEU A 143 14.82 -13.78 -16.62
CA LEU A 143 13.97 -13.14 -17.62
C LEU A 143 13.95 -13.93 -18.92
N ARG A 144 12.97 -13.65 -19.79
CA ARG A 144 12.87 -14.27 -21.12
C ARG A 144 14.09 -14.04 -22.00
N ASP A 145 14.79 -12.93 -21.79
CA ASP A 145 16.03 -12.57 -22.50
C ASP A 145 17.30 -13.14 -21.86
N GLY A 146 17.16 -14.04 -20.87
CA GLY A 146 18.26 -14.73 -20.20
C GLY A 146 18.90 -13.95 -19.04
N ARG A 147 18.54 -12.67 -18.82
CA ARG A 147 19.09 -11.88 -17.71
C ARG A 147 18.50 -12.28 -16.37
N GLU A 148 19.31 -12.26 -15.32
CA GLU A 148 18.83 -12.44 -13.94
C GLU A 148 18.18 -11.17 -13.40
N GLN A 149 16.99 -11.29 -12.82
CA GLN A 149 16.37 -10.29 -11.97
C GLN A 149 16.33 -10.75 -10.53
N ARG A 150 16.73 -9.86 -9.63
CA ARG A 150 16.73 -10.08 -8.19
C ARG A 150 15.88 -9.04 -7.49
N ILE A 151 14.98 -9.52 -6.64
CA ILE A 151 14.13 -8.70 -5.80
C ILE A 151 14.81 -8.58 -4.43
N ALA A 152 14.86 -7.37 -3.90
CA ALA A 152 15.33 -7.10 -2.56
C ALA A 152 14.30 -6.28 -1.78
N LEU A 153 14.26 -6.45 -0.45
CA LEU A 153 13.56 -5.56 0.44
C LEU A 153 14.48 -4.42 0.85
N ASN A 154 14.16 -3.19 0.44
CA ASN A 154 14.80 -1.99 0.93
C ASN A 154 14.19 -1.62 2.29
N ILE A 155 15.01 -1.60 3.33
CA ILE A 155 14.62 -1.31 4.71
C ILE A 155 15.20 0.05 5.09
N THR A 156 14.31 1.02 5.34
CA THR A 156 14.70 2.39 5.72
C THR A 156 13.97 2.89 6.95
N ALA A 157 14.69 3.55 7.86
CA ALA A 157 14.12 4.24 9.01
C ALA A 157 13.74 5.69 8.67
N ASN A 158 12.45 5.99 8.65
CA ASN A 158 11.96 7.33 8.35
C ASN A 158 12.00 8.26 9.59
N TRP A 159 11.63 9.52 9.41
CA TRP A 159 11.64 10.54 10.46
C TRP A 159 10.55 10.33 11.53
N GLU A 160 9.44 9.65 11.19
CA GLU A 160 8.37 9.26 12.11
C GLU A 160 8.70 8.02 12.96
N LYS A 161 9.91 7.46 12.80
CA LYS A 161 10.36 6.20 13.39
C LYS A 161 9.60 4.98 12.86
N ASP A 162 9.18 5.00 11.61
CA ASP A 162 8.72 3.79 10.91
C ASP A 162 9.88 3.12 10.18
N LEU A 163 9.90 1.79 10.21
CA LEU A 163 10.64 1.00 9.24
C LEU A 163 9.80 0.87 7.96
N GLU A 164 10.19 1.63 6.94
CA GLU A 164 9.65 1.50 5.60
C GLU A 164 10.26 0.28 4.90
N MET A 165 9.40 -0.54 4.31
CA MET A 165 9.76 -1.79 3.63
C MET A 165 9.27 -1.76 2.19
N LYS A 166 10.17 -1.44 1.26
CA LYS A 166 9.85 -1.30 -0.17
C LYS A 166 10.54 -2.41 -0.96
N ALA A 167 9.77 -3.16 -1.74
CA ALA A 167 10.34 -4.09 -2.70
C ALA A 167 11.06 -3.31 -3.81
N VAL A 168 12.26 -3.73 -4.15
CA VAL A 168 13.13 -3.10 -5.14
C VAL A 168 13.69 -4.18 -6.06
N THR A 169 13.64 -3.95 -7.36
CA THR A 169 14.20 -4.86 -8.36
C THR A 169 15.59 -4.41 -8.80
N PHE A 170 16.48 -5.38 -8.93
CA PHE A 170 17.81 -5.27 -9.47
C PHE A 170 17.88 -6.18 -10.70
N THR A 171 18.16 -5.63 -11.88
CA THR A 171 18.27 -6.39 -13.12
C THR A 171 19.71 -6.48 -13.58
N GLU A 172 20.14 -7.65 -14.02
CA GLU A 172 21.47 -7.89 -14.56
C GLU A 172 21.80 -6.94 -15.72
N LYS A 173 23.01 -6.39 -15.67
CA LYS A 173 23.54 -5.44 -16.64
C LYS A 173 24.68 -6.10 -17.41
N LEU A 174 24.39 -6.53 -18.64
CA LEU A 174 25.34 -7.25 -19.50
C LEU A 174 26.50 -6.39 -19.99
N ASN A 175 26.25 -5.10 -20.26
CA ASN A 175 27.26 -4.13 -20.73
C ASN A 175 27.34 -2.93 -19.77
N PRO A 176 28.00 -3.05 -18.61
CA PRO A 176 28.09 -1.98 -17.62
C PRO A 176 28.93 -0.80 -18.13
N GLN A 177 28.43 0.41 -17.94
CA GLN A 177 29.10 1.66 -18.33
C GLN A 177 29.70 2.37 -17.11
N ALA A 178 30.73 3.20 -17.34
CA ALA A 178 31.43 3.97 -16.30
C ALA A 178 30.52 4.83 -15.41
N SER A 179 29.39 5.28 -15.95
CA SER A 179 28.37 6.09 -15.30
C SER A 179 27.31 5.28 -14.55
N ASP A 180 27.28 3.96 -14.72
CA ASP A 180 26.22 3.13 -14.14
C ASP A 180 26.37 3.01 -12.62
N GLU A 181 25.21 3.06 -11.96
CA GLU A 181 25.04 2.77 -10.54
C GLU A 181 24.84 1.27 -10.33
N LEU A 182 25.97 0.56 -10.19
CA LEU A 182 26.01 -0.91 -10.21
C LEU A 182 26.01 -1.53 -8.81
N TYR A 183 25.49 -2.76 -8.75
CA TYR A 183 25.36 -3.57 -7.56
C TYR A 183 25.78 -5.01 -7.81
N TYR A 184 26.12 -5.76 -6.76
CA TYR A 184 26.24 -7.22 -6.79
C TYR A 184 25.46 -7.81 -5.62
N TRP A 185 25.12 -9.09 -5.72
CA TRP A 185 24.50 -9.82 -4.62
C TRP A 185 25.57 -10.47 -3.75
N ASN A 186 25.70 -10.02 -2.52
CA ASN A 186 26.57 -10.63 -1.53
C ASN A 186 25.84 -11.81 -0.87
N GLN A 187 26.08 -13.01 -1.38
CA GLN A 187 25.44 -14.23 -0.88
C GLN A 187 25.78 -14.52 0.59
N THR A 188 26.98 -14.15 1.07
CA THR A 188 27.38 -14.38 2.46
C THR A 188 26.52 -13.57 3.44
N PHE A 189 26.14 -12.35 3.07
CA PHE A 189 25.37 -11.42 3.91
C PHE A 189 23.92 -11.22 3.44
N ASN A 190 23.47 -11.98 2.43
CA ASN A 190 22.13 -11.91 1.84
C ASN A 190 21.67 -10.46 1.52
N ARG A 191 22.56 -9.66 0.93
CA ARG A 191 22.29 -8.25 0.63
C ARG A 191 22.83 -7.80 -0.72
N MET A 192 22.16 -6.82 -1.33
CA MET A 192 22.65 -6.15 -2.52
C MET A 192 23.60 -5.02 -2.12
N GLU A 193 24.82 -5.04 -2.66
CA GLU A 193 25.87 -4.09 -2.32
C GLU A 193 26.31 -3.30 -3.54
N ARG A 194 26.69 -2.02 -3.33
CA ARG A 194 27.32 -1.23 -4.39
C ARG A 194 28.55 -1.94 -4.93
N SER A 195 28.69 -1.94 -6.24
CA SER A 195 29.83 -2.49 -6.96
C SER A 195 30.65 -1.41 -7.67
N GLN A 196 31.87 -1.76 -8.07
CA GLN A 196 32.62 -1.05 -9.10
C GLN A 196 32.74 -1.94 -10.34
N ILE A 197 32.94 -1.33 -11.50
CA ILE A 197 33.17 -2.04 -12.76
C ILE A 197 34.47 -2.84 -12.64
N GLY A 198 34.47 -4.07 -13.15
CA GLY A 198 35.61 -5.00 -13.05
C GLY A 198 35.49 -6.04 -11.93
N SER A 199 34.36 -6.09 -11.23
CA SER A 199 34.03 -7.23 -10.35
C SER A 199 33.89 -8.52 -11.17
N THR A 200 34.40 -9.64 -10.66
CA THR A 200 34.21 -10.98 -11.24
C THR A 200 32.78 -11.51 -11.07
N GLN A 201 31.94 -10.81 -10.33
CA GLN A 201 30.55 -11.19 -10.06
C GLN A 201 29.58 -10.56 -11.06
N LYS A 202 28.40 -11.17 -11.21
CA LYS A 202 27.29 -10.58 -11.96
C LYS A 202 26.94 -9.19 -11.41
N LEU A 203 26.81 -8.23 -12.32
CA LEU A 203 26.52 -6.84 -11.99
C LEU A 203 25.06 -6.52 -12.29
N TYR A 204 24.41 -5.82 -11.37
CA TYR A 204 23.01 -5.44 -11.45
C TYR A 204 22.86 -3.93 -11.44
N LYS A 205 21.81 -3.44 -12.10
CA LYS A 205 21.32 -2.07 -11.97
C LYS A 205 19.97 -2.07 -11.25
N LYS A 206 19.75 -1.08 -10.39
CA LYS A 206 18.47 -0.90 -9.69
C LYS A 206 17.40 -0.38 -10.66
N GLU A 207 16.78 -1.30 -11.39
CA GLU A 207 15.70 -1.01 -12.34
C GLU A 207 14.81 -2.26 -12.56
N ASN A 208 13.56 -2.02 -12.93
CA ASN A 208 12.61 -3.06 -13.32
C ASN A 208 12.27 -2.88 -14.81
N ILE A 209 12.78 -3.77 -15.66
CA ILE A 209 12.73 -3.61 -17.12
C ILE A 209 11.33 -3.85 -17.70
N TYR A 210 10.54 -4.73 -17.09
CA TYR A 210 9.20 -5.09 -17.59
C TYR A 210 8.07 -4.40 -16.82
N ASN A 211 8.40 -3.55 -15.84
CA ASN A 211 7.45 -2.84 -14.98
C ASN A 211 6.40 -3.77 -14.31
N GLU A 212 6.69 -5.08 -14.23
CA GLU A 212 5.84 -6.05 -13.57
C GLU A 212 5.87 -5.81 -12.06
N LYS A 213 4.73 -5.97 -11.39
CA LYS A 213 4.65 -5.82 -9.92
C LYS A 213 5.37 -6.98 -9.24
N ASN A 214 6.64 -6.76 -8.92
CA ASN A 214 7.42 -7.64 -8.07
C ASN A 214 7.06 -7.42 -6.61
N ASN A 215 6.21 -8.30 -6.08
CA ASN A 215 5.72 -8.22 -4.71
C ASN A 215 6.40 -9.25 -3.82
N ILE A 216 6.96 -8.80 -2.70
CA ILE A 216 7.27 -9.67 -1.57
C ILE A 216 6.00 -9.81 -0.74
N LYS A 217 5.56 -11.03 -0.45
CA LYS A 217 4.38 -11.27 0.42
C LYS A 217 4.59 -10.50 1.73
N PHE A 218 3.55 -9.81 2.18
CA PHE A 218 3.64 -9.05 3.43
C PHE A 218 3.91 -9.98 4.62
N VAL A 219 3.12 -11.04 4.74
CA VAL A 219 3.29 -12.15 5.67
C VAL A 219 2.86 -13.44 4.96
N SER A 220 3.49 -14.57 5.27
CA SER A 220 3.03 -15.90 4.85
C SER A 220 2.87 -16.80 6.06
N PHE A 221 1.82 -17.62 6.08
CA PHE A 221 1.56 -18.62 7.11
C PHE A 221 1.55 -20.05 6.53
N GLU A 222 2.02 -20.22 5.29
CA GLU A 222 2.07 -21.52 4.61
C GLU A 222 3.06 -22.46 5.28
N GLU A 223 4.29 -22.00 5.50
CA GLU A 223 5.39 -22.71 6.15
C GLU A 223 6.45 -21.71 6.64
N LEU A 224 7.38 -22.16 7.50
CA LEU A 224 8.39 -21.29 8.11
C LEU A 224 9.29 -20.58 7.08
N SER A 225 9.75 -21.30 6.06
CA SER A 225 10.57 -20.74 4.97
C SER A 225 9.84 -19.59 4.25
N LYS A 226 8.54 -19.76 3.95
CA LYS A 226 7.71 -18.72 3.33
C LYS A 226 7.46 -17.53 4.24
N PHE A 227 7.39 -17.76 5.55
CA PHE A 227 7.36 -16.68 6.54
C PHE A 227 8.68 -15.90 6.55
N GLU A 228 9.82 -16.59 6.57
CA GLU A 228 11.17 -16.01 6.55
C GLU A 228 11.48 -15.22 5.27
N GLU A 229 10.84 -15.59 4.14
CA GLU A 229 10.87 -14.86 2.86
C GLU A 229 9.93 -13.62 2.85
N SER A 230 8.97 -13.54 3.76
CA SER A 230 8.00 -12.43 3.81
C SER A 230 8.60 -11.14 4.38
N LYS A 231 7.95 -9.99 4.15
CA LYS A 231 8.41 -8.71 4.71
C LYS A 231 8.54 -8.77 6.24
N VAL A 232 7.55 -9.38 6.91
CA VAL A 232 7.54 -9.53 8.38
C VAL A 232 8.70 -10.39 8.86
N GLY A 233 8.93 -11.56 8.25
CA GLY A 233 10.01 -12.46 8.65
C GLY A 233 11.39 -11.82 8.49
N ILE A 234 11.65 -11.22 7.32
CA ILE A 234 12.88 -10.47 7.04
C ILE A 234 13.12 -9.39 8.10
N VAL A 235 12.08 -8.60 8.44
CA VAL A 235 12.21 -7.50 9.40
C VAL A 235 12.38 -7.98 10.84
N GLN A 236 11.79 -9.10 11.23
CA GLN A 236 12.08 -9.73 12.52
C GLN A 236 13.54 -10.18 12.63
N GLU A 237 14.09 -10.76 11.57
CA GLU A 237 15.49 -11.18 11.55
C GLU A 237 16.48 -10.00 11.59
N ILE A 238 16.18 -8.92 10.86
CA ILE A 238 16.97 -7.67 10.94
C ILE A 238 16.88 -7.06 12.34
N LYS A 239 15.71 -7.10 12.99
CA LYS A 239 15.56 -6.67 14.38
C LYS A 239 16.43 -7.50 15.33
N SER A 240 16.43 -8.83 15.20
CA SER A 240 17.28 -9.70 16.00
C SER A 240 18.77 -9.41 15.76
N SER A 241 19.15 -9.19 14.50
CA SER A 241 20.53 -8.88 14.12
C SER A 241 21.01 -7.56 14.72
N ILE A 242 20.22 -6.48 14.62
CA ILE A 242 20.63 -5.19 15.19
C ILE A 242 20.69 -5.23 16.73
N ASN A 243 19.73 -5.89 17.39
CA ASN A 243 19.73 -5.98 18.85
C ASN A 243 20.89 -6.79 19.38
N LYS A 244 21.34 -7.81 18.64
CA LYS A 244 22.50 -8.61 19.02
C LYS A 244 23.83 -7.91 18.68
N ASN A 245 23.97 -7.45 17.45
CA ASN A 245 25.24 -6.96 16.93
C ASN A 245 25.55 -5.50 17.29
N MET A 246 24.52 -4.70 17.55
CA MET A 246 24.65 -3.27 17.86
C MET A 246 24.17 -2.95 19.28
N ALA A 247 24.09 -3.95 20.16
CA ALA A 247 23.66 -3.80 21.55
C ALA A 247 24.40 -2.65 22.29
N PRO A 248 25.75 -2.51 22.19
CA PRO A 248 26.47 -1.42 22.89
C PRO A 248 26.02 -0.02 22.48
N TYR A 249 25.54 0.12 21.24
CA TYR A 249 25.15 1.39 20.63
C TYR A 249 23.66 1.72 20.84
N LEU A 250 22.93 0.85 21.54
CA LEU A 250 21.51 0.99 21.85
C LEU A 250 21.32 1.01 23.38
N ILE A 251 20.76 2.10 23.91
CA ILE A 251 20.39 2.18 25.34
C ILE A 251 19.25 1.20 25.66
N ALA A 252 18.36 0.98 24.69
CA ALA A 252 17.32 -0.02 24.75
C ALA A 252 17.21 -0.70 23.39
N GLU A 253 16.94 -2.01 23.42
CA GLU A 253 16.73 -2.81 22.23
C GLU A 253 15.70 -2.19 21.28
N MET A 254 15.99 -2.27 19.99
CA MET A 254 15.03 -1.90 18.96
C MET A 254 13.82 -2.84 19.02
N ASN A 255 12.64 -2.26 19.18
CA ASN A 255 11.39 -3.02 19.29
C ASN A 255 10.26 -2.39 18.49
N PHE A 256 9.37 -3.23 17.94
CA PHE A 256 8.13 -2.75 17.33
C PHE A 256 7.19 -2.22 18.41
N ARG A 257 6.59 -1.07 18.13
CA ARG A 257 5.61 -0.47 19.02
C ARG A 257 4.35 -1.31 18.99
N LYS A 258 3.95 -1.79 20.17
CA LYS A 258 2.62 -2.31 20.44
C LYS A 258 1.63 -1.15 20.40
N PHE A 259 0.58 -1.32 19.61
CA PHE A 259 -0.59 -0.45 19.62
C PHE A 259 -1.76 -1.24 20.21
N PRO A 260 -2.59 -0.63 21.08
CA PRO A 260 -3.82 -1.27 21.48
C PRO A 260 -4.66 -1.51 20.22
N LEU A 261 -5.12 -2.74 20.04
CA LEU A 261 -6.10 -3.06 19.04
C LEU A 261 -7.42 -2.43 19.49
N VAL A 262 -7.64 -1.19 19.07
CA VAL A 262 -8.89 -0.47 19.33
C VAL A 262 -10.06 -1.24 18.70
N LYS A 263 -9.83 -1.90 17.55
CA LYS A 263 -10.80 -2.76 16.86
C LYS A 263 -10.18 -3.60 15.75
N TYR A 264 -10.60 -4.86 15.61
CA TYR A 264 -10.44 -5.65 14.39
C TYR A 264 -11.84 -5.94 13.82
N ASP A 265 -12.31 -5.06 12.95
CA ASP A 265 -13.54 -5.29 12.19
C ASP A 265 -13.17 -5.53 10.73
N LYS A 266 -12.90 -6.79 10.41
CA LYS A 266 -13.36 -7.32 9.12
C LYS A 266 -14.34 -8.43 9.45
N PRO A 267 -15.62 -8.11 9.72
CA PRO A 267 -16.64 -9.10 9.48
C PRO A 267 -16.62 -9.35 7.97
N LYS A 268 -15.83 -10.31 7.52
CA LYS A 268 -16.16 -11.00 6.29
C LYS A 268 -17.52 -11.63 6.59
N LEU A 269 -18.53 -11.32 5.79
CA LEU A 269 -19.74 -12.14 5.81
C LEU A 269 -19.28 -13.61 5.73
N PRO A 270 -19.78 -14.51 6.59
CA PRO A 270 -19.38 -15.91 6.61
C PRO A 270 -19.38 -16.51 5.20
N LYS A 271 -20.29 -16.04 4.33
CA LYS A 271 -20.28 -16.21 2.87
C LYS A 271 -20.65 -14.89 2.18
N LYS A 272 -20.04 -14.56 1.04
CA LYS A 272 -20.28 -13.27 0.37
C LYS A 272 -21.72 -13.12 -0.14
N GLU A 273 -22.35 -14.26 -0.39
CA GLU A 273 -23.73 -14.44 -0.81
C GLU A 273 -24.75 -14.07 0.28
N ASP A 274 -24.33 -13.97 1.55
CA ASP A 274 -25.22 -13.60 2.66
C ASP A 274 -25.82 -12.20 2.49
N ILE A 275 -25.23 -11.36 1.62
CA ILE A 275 -25.78 -10.04 1.27
C ILE A 275 -27.22 -10.14 0.74
N TRP A 276 -27.56 -11.22 0.04
CA TRP A 276 -28.89 -11.42 -0.53
C TRP A 276 -29.98 -11.53 0.54
N GLN A 277 -29.63 -11.96 1.76
CA GLN A 277 -30.57 -12.02 2.89
C GLN A 277 -31.20 -10.66 3.21
N LEU A 278 -30.48 -9.56 2.94
CA LEU A 278 -30.97 -8.20 3.17
C LEU A 278 -32.08 -7.78 2.20
N LEU A 279 -32.26 -8.56 1.12
CA LEU A 279 -33.28 -8.36 0.11
C LEU A 279 -34.40 -9.41 0.16
N LYS A 280 -34.43 -10.28 1.19
CA LYS A 280 -35.44 -11.34 1.31
C LYS A 280 -36.85 -10.79 1.11
N GLY A 281 -37.62 -11.41 0.22
CA GLY A 281 -38.99 -11.03 -0.11
C GLY A 281 -39.16 -9.74 -0.93
N GLN A 282 -38.07 -9.13 -1.41
CA GLN A 282 -38.14 -7.91 -2.23
C GLN A 282 -38.06 -8.21 -3.73
N THR A 283 -38.52 -7.25 -4.53
CA THR A 283 -38.43 -7.29 -5.99
C THR A 283 -37.29 -6.39 -6.47
N ILE A 284 -36.46 -6.90 -7.40
CA ILE A 284 -35.43 -6.15 -8.11
C ILE A 284 -35.88 -6.00 -9.57
N ASN A 285 -36.06 -4.76 -10.00
CA ASN A 285 -36.45 -4.43 -11.36
C ASN A 285 -35.19 -4.16 -12.19
N ILE A 286 -34.99 -4.91 -13.26
CA ILE A 286 -33.92 -4.63 -14.23
C ILE A 286 -34.57 -3.97 -15.43
N TYR A 287 -34.05 -2.81 -15.82
CA TYR A 287 -34.51 -2.09 -17.00
C TYR A 287 -33.33 -1.58 -17.80
N PHE A 288 -33.59 -1.19 -19.04
CA PHE A 288 -32.57 -0.88 -20.02
C PHE A 288 -32.94 0.39 -20.78
N ASP A 289 -31.93 1.03 -21.36
CA ASP A 289 -32.19 2.10 -22.31
C ASP A 289 -32.78 1.55 -23.62
N SER A 290 -34.03 1.88 -23.91
CA SER A 290 -34.76 1.40 -25.09
C SER A 290 -34.18 1.88 -26.43
N SER A 291 -33.38 2.95 -26.46
CA SER A 291 -32.69 3.37 -27.70
C SER A 291 -31.53 2.45 -28.11
N GLU A 292 -31.05 1.58 -27.22
CA GLU A 292 -29.83 0.80 -27.42
C GLU A 292 -30.12 -0.71 -27.40
N PRO A 293 -30.01 -1.44 -28.53
CA PRO A 293 -30.31 -2.87 -28.56
C PRO A 293 -29.42 -3.72 -27.63
N THR A 294 -28.17 -3.32 -27.41
CA THR A 294 -27.19 -4.04 -26.58
C THR A 294 -27.51 -3.96 -25.09
N THR A 295 -28.10 -2.86 -24.61
CA THR A 295 -28.52 -2.72 -23.22
C THR A 295 -29.68 -3.66 -22.92
N ARG A 296 -30.66 -3.78 -23.84
CA ARG A 296 -31.77 -4.73 -23.76
C ARG A 296 -31.28 -6.17 -23.73
N ALA A 297 -30.34 -6.52 -24.61
CA ALA A 297 -29.77 -7.86 -24.65
C ALA A 297 -29.10 -8.24 -23.32
N LEU A 298 -28.25 -7.36 -22.78
CA LEU A 298 -27.60 -7.60 -21.49
C LEU A 298 -28.62 -7.65 -20.33
N ALA A 299 -29.62 -6.76 -20.29
CA ALA A 299 -30.66 -6.79 -19.27
C ALA A 299 -31.44 -8.12 -19.28
N ASN A 300 -31.79 -8.63 -20.46
CA ASN A 300 -32.43 -9.94 -20.61
C ASN A 300 -31.55 -11.07 -20.06
N GLU A 301 -30.25 -11.08 -20.40
CA GLU A 301 -29.33 -12.09 -19.89
C GLU A 301 -29.22 -12.07 -18.36
N ILE A 302 -29.14 -10.87 -17.76
CA ILE A 302 -29.05 -10.73 -16.29
C ILE A 302 -30.34 -11.22 -15.63
N VAL A 303 -31.52 -10.80 -16.13
CA VAL A 303 -32.81 -11.24 -15.59
C VAL A 303 -32.94 -12.76 -15.70
N ASN A 304 -32.60 -13.33 -16.86
CA ASN A 304 -32.65 -14.77 -17.05
C ASN A 304 -31.70 -15.49 -16.08
N ALA A 305 -30.46 -15.06 -15.94
CA ALA A 305 -29.51 -15.67 -15.01
C ALA A 305 -30.02 -15.61 -13.56
N LEU A 306 -30.53 -14.46 -13.13
CA LEU A 306 -31.02 -14.26 -11.76
C LEU A 306 -32.29 -15.08 -11.46
N LYS A 307 -33.21 -15.20 -12.42
CA LYS A 307 -34.40 -16.05 -12.28
C LYS A 307 -34.06 -17.53 -12.10
N HIS A 308 -32.92 -17.98 -12.61
CA HIS A 308 -32.44 -19.36 -12.44
C HIS A 308 -31.67 -19.59 -11.13
N SER A 309 -31.29 -18.53 -10.41
CA SER A 309 -30.57 -18.62 -9.13
C SER A 309 -31.38 -19.40 -8.08
N ALA A 310 -30.75 -20.39 -7.45
CA ALA A 310 -31.35 -21.13 -6.35
C ALA A 310 -31.38 -20.27 -5.07
N ILE A 311 -30.35 -19.45 -4.87
CA ILE A 311 -30.25 -18.53 -3.71
C ILE A 311 -31.42 -17.55 -3.72
N LEU A 312 -31.70 -16.89 -4.85
CA LEU A 312 -32.80 -15.92 -4.93
C LEU A 312 -34.17 -16.58 -4.72
N LYS A 313 -34.38 -17.80 -5.24
CA LYS A 313 -35.62 -18.56 -5.03
C LYS A 313 -35.86 -18.88 -3.55
N ILE A 314 -34.84 -19.36 -2.84
CA ILE A 314 -34.92 -19.64 -1.39
C ILE A 314 -35.29 -18.36 -0.60
N LEU A 315 -34.77 -17.21 -1.03
CA LEU A 315 -35.00 -15.92 -0.39
C LEU A 315 -36.25 -15.20 -0.89
N GLN A 316 -37.02 -15.80 -1.79
CA GLN A 316 -38.22 -15.21 -2.38
C GLN A 316 -37.94 -13.82 -2.97
N ILE A 317 -36.77 -13.65 -3.59
CA ILE A 317 -36.40 -12.41 -4.27
C ILE A 317 -36.92 -12.50 -5.70
N GLU A 318 -37.82 -11.60 -6.06
CA GLU A 318 -38.36 -11.53 -7.41
C GLU A 318 -37.49 -10.66 -8.29
N VAL A 319 -37.26 -11.09 -9.54
CA VAL A 319 -36.52 -10.30 -10.53
C VAL A 319 -37.37 -10.12 -11.77
N THR A 320 -37.64 -8.86 -12.10
CA THR A 320 -38.50 -8.47 -13.22
C THR A 320 -37.68 -7.72 -14.27
N LEU A 321 -38.07 -7.89 -15.53
CA LEU A 321 -37.60 -7.03 -16.61
C LEU A 321 -38.66 -5.94 -16.82
N SER A 322 -38.22 -4.69 -16.82
CA SER A 322 -39.09 -3.52 -17.05
C SER A 322 -38.54 -2.66 -18.19
N GLN A 323 -39.42 -1.83 -18.78
CA GLN A 323 -39.03 -0.84 -19.81
C GLN A 323 -38.55 0.49 -19.19
N ALA A 324 -38.85 0.72 -17.92
CA ALA A 324 -38.50 1.92 -17.17
C ALA A 324 -38.38 1.57 -15.68
N ALA A 325 -37.82 2.49 -14.89
CA ALA A 325 -37.75 2.33 -13.43
C ALA A 325 -39.16 2.14 -12.81
N LYS A 326 -39.23 1.32 -11.77
CA LYS A 326 -40.42 1.04 -10.97
C LYS A 326 -40.21 1.46 -9.51
N PRO A 327 -41.27 1.66 -8.71
CA PRO A 327 -41.12 1.83 -7.27
C PRO A 327 -40.31 0.67 -6.66
N GLY A 328 -39.39 1.00 -5.76
CA GLY A 328 -38.48 0.05 -5.10
C GLY A 328 -37.08 -0.02 -5.71
N LEU A 329 -36.54 -1.23 -5.81
CA LEU A 329 -35.16 -1.47 -6.21
C LEU A 329 -35.05 -1.64 -7.72
N ASN A 330 -34.10 -0.91 -8.33
CA ASN A 330 -33.90 -0.88 -9.77
C ASN A 330 -32.43 -1.00 -10.14
N VAL A 331 -32.18 -1.74 -11.21
CA VAL A 331 -30.88 -1.78 -11.91
C VAL A 331 -31.08 -1.33 -13.34
N GLN A 332 -30.46 -0.20 -13.71
CA GLN A 332 -30.47 0.31 -15.08
C GLN A 332 -29.25 -0.21 -15.85
N VAL A 333 -29.50 -0.76 -17.04
CA VAL A 333 -28.46 -1.11 -18.02
C VAL A 333 -28.35 0.01 -19.04
N VAL A 334 -27.18 0.64 -19.12
CA VAL A 334 -26.88 1.75 -20.04
C VAL A 334 -25.58 1.53 -20.79
N ARG A 335 -25.31 2.39 -21.78
CA ARG A 335 -24.01 2.49 -22.43
C ARG A 335 -23.12 3.49 -21.68
N ASP A 336 -21.82 3.26 -21.69
CA ASP A 336 -20.86 4.19 -21.09
C ASP A 336 -20.58 5.37 -22.05
N ALA A 337 -21.25 6.50 -21.81
CA ALA A 337 -21.05 7.72 -22.59
C ALA A 337 -19.75 8.48 -22.23
N ARG A 338 -19.05 8.07 -21.16
CA ARG A 338 -17.86 8.79 -20.67
C ARG A 338 -16.71 8.63 -21.66
N ASN A 339 -16.35 9.72 -22.32
CA ASN A 339 -15.35 9.80 -23.39
C ASN A 339 -15.79 9.10 -24.70
N ASN A 340 -17.09 8.98 -24.95
CA ASN A 340 -17.63 8.50 -26.21
C ASN A 340 -18.80 9.36 -26.68
N ASP A 341 -18.52 10.34 -27.54
CA ASP A 341 -19.51 11.31 -28.04
C ASP A 341 -20.58 10.68 -28.95
N GLU A 342 -20.38 9.43 -29.40
CA GLU A 342 -21.35 8.68 -30.20
C GLU A 342 -22.46 8.06 -29.33
N VAL A 343 -22.27 8.02 -28.01
CA VAL A 343 -23.22 7.42 -27.06
C VAL A 343 -23.92 8.52 -26.28
N LYS A 344 -25.25 8.55 -26.37
CA LYS A 344 -26.07 9.48 -25.60
C LYS A 344 -26.13 9.06 -24.13
N GLU A 345 -25.92 10.00 -23.22
CA GLU A 345 -26.09 9.79 -21.78
C GLU A 345 -27.56 9.47 -21.45
N ALA A 346 -27.81 8.26 -20.95
CA ALA A 346 -29.14 7.74 -20.58
C ALA A 346 -29.28 7.48 -19.07
N TYR A 347 -28.36 7.96 -18.24
CA TYR A 347 -28.35 7.72 -16.80
C TYR A 347 -29.57 8.35 -16.11
N GLU A 348 -30.39 7.53 -15.45
CA GLU A 348 -31.53 8.00 -14.66
C GLU A 348 -31.14 8.17 -13.19
N ILE A 349 -31.41 9.36 -12.62
CA ILE A 349 -31.13 9.65 -11.20
C ILE A 349 -32.23 9.04 -10.35
N GLY A 350 -31.85 8.27 -9.32
CA GLY A 350 -32.81 7.69 -8.38
C GLY A 350 -33.54 8.73 -7.52
N THR A 351 -34.70 8.33 -6.99
CA THR A 351 -35.56 9.13 -6.12
C THR A 351 -35.74 8.44 -4.76
N GLN A 352 -36.55 9.02 -3.87
CA GLN A 352 -36.91 8.35 -2.61
C GLN A 352 -37.72 7.08 -2.83
N GLU A 353 -38.52 7.04 -3.90
CA GLU A 353 -39.37 5.89 -4.23
C GLU A 353 -38.68 4.91 -5.19
N GLN A 354 -37.68 5.38 -5.96
CA GLN A 354 -36.99 4.60 -6.98
C GLN A 354 -35.49 4.58 -6.69
N ILE A 355 -35.01 3.49 -6.09
CA ILE A 355 -33.60 3.31 -5.78
C ILE A 355 -32.92 2.69 -7.00
N ILE A 356 -32.09 3.46 -7.70
CA ILE A 356 -31.50 3.07 -8.98
C ILE A 356 -29.99 2.87 -8.84
N GLN A 357 -29.50 1.71 -9.28
CA GLN A 357 -28.08 1.43 -9.50
C GLN A 357 -27.81 1.16 -10.98
N HIS A 358 -26.69 1.67 -11.49
CA HIS A 358 -26.37 1.60 -12.91
C HIS A 358 -25.28 0.57 -13.17
N ILE A 359 -25.40 -0.08 -14.33
CA ILE A 359 -24.34 -0.90 -14.92
C ILE A 359 -24.19 -0.54 -16.39
N THR A 360 -22.96 -0.66 -16.90
CA THR A 360 -22.65 -0.39 -18.31
C THR A 360 -22.39 -1.66 -19.08
N VAL A 361 -22.82 -1.72 -20.35
CA VAL A 361 -22.55 -2.87 -21.23
C VAL A 361 -21.03 -3.07 -21.39
N GLU A 362 -20.27 -1.98 -21.47
CA GLU A 362 -18.81 -1.96 -21.61
C GLU A 362 -18.12 -2.64 -20.42
N ASN A 363 -18.34 -2.15 -19.19
CA ASN A 363 -17.59 -2.62 -18.02
C ASN A 363 -18.21 -3.87 -17.40
N PHE A 364 -19.54 -3.88 -17.29
CA PHE A 364 -20.25 -4.99 -16.68
C PHE A 364 -20.32 -6.16 -17.64
N GLY A 365 -20.90 -5.93 -18.83
CA GLY A 365 -21.09 -6.90 -19.90
C GLY A 365 -19.81 -7.31 -20.65
N GLN A 366 -18.70 -6.58 -20.46
CA GLN A 366 -17.43 -6.82 -21.15
C GLN A 366 -17.56 -6.67 -22.67
N MET A 367 -18.22 -5.60 -23.11
CA MET A 367 -18.40 -5.33 -24.53
C MET A 367 -17.06 -5.13 -25.24
N ASN A 368 -16.89 -5.80 -26.37
CA ASN A 368 -15.78 -5.57 -27.27
C ASN A 368 -16.15 -4.40 -28.20
N SER A 369 -15.39 -3.32 -28.11
CA SER A 369 -15.61 -2.09 -28.88
C SER A 369 -15.54 -2.30 -30.40
N LYS A 370 -14.83 -3.32 -30.89
CA LYS A 370 -14.63 -3.55 -32.33
C LYS A 370 -15.84 -4.18 -33.02
N ASN A 371 -16.57 -5.04 -32.33
CA ASN A 371 -17.69 -5.79 -32.92
C ASN A 371 -19.01 -5.61 -32.17
N GLN A 372 -19.03 -4.75 -31.14
CA GLN A 372 -20.22 -4.42 -30.33
C GLN A 372 -20.89 -5.65 -29.71
N THR A 373 -20.15 -6.75 -29.55
CA THR A 373 -20.60 -7.95 -28.85
C THR A 373 -20.12 -7.92 -27.41
N PHE A 374 -20.95 -8.40 -26.48
CA PHE A 374 -20.58 -8.50 -25.06
C PHE A 374 -20.50 -9.97 -24.64
N LYS A 375 -19.70 -10.24 -23.60
CA LYS A 375 -19.51 -11.57 -23.01
C LYS A 375 -19.61 -11.44 -21.51
N TRP A 376 -20.85 -11.43 -21.03
CA TRP A 376 -21.09 -11.19 -19.61
C TRP A 376 -20.86 -12.44 -18.75
N HIS A 377 -21.29 -13.62 -19.22
CA HIS A 377 -21.22 -14.85 -18.41
C HIS A 377 -20.05 -15.77 -18.81
N ARG A 378 -19.29 -16.22 -17.80
CA ARG A 378 -18.25 -17.26 -17.94
C ARG A 378 -18.85 -18.63 -17.64
N THR A 379 -18.55 -19.62 -18.47
CA THR A 379 -18.74 -21.04 -18.16
C THR A 379 -18.02 -21.40 -16.85
N GLY A 380 -18.75 -21.94 -15.86
CA GLY A 380 -18.16 -22.52 -14.65
C GLY A 380 -18.67 -22.00 -13.29
N ILE A 381 -19.56 -20.99 -13.26
CA ILE A 381 -20.25 -20.56 -12.03
C ILE A 381 -21.58 -21.32 -11.94
N SER A 382 -21.85 -21.99 -10.81
CA SER A 382 -23.09 -22.76 -10.60
C SER A 382 -24.32 -21.89 -10.33
N ASP A 383 -24.15 -20.74 -9.64
CA ASP A 383 -25.22 -19.79 -9.35
C ASP A 383 -24.70 -18.34 -9.51
N ILE A 384 -25.41 -17.52 -10.29
CA ILE A 384 -25.05 -16.13 -10.56
C ILE A 384 -25.01 -15.27 -9.28
N ALA A 385 -25.74 -15.65 -8.23
CA ALA A 385 -25.74 -14.97 -6.95
C ALA A 385 -24.39 -15.07 -6.20
N SER A 386 -23.52 -16.01 -6.60
CA SER A 386 -22.13 -16.13 -6.13
C SER A 386 -21.12 -15.32 -6.95
N ASP A 387 -21.54 -14.69 -8.06
CA ASP A 387 -20.62 -13.87 -8.86
C ASP A 387 -20.23 -12.57 -8.12
N ASN A 388 -18.93 -12.26 -8.09
CA ASN A 388 -18.42 -11.11 -7.34
C ASN A 388 -18.91 -9.78 -7.91
N LYS A 389 -19.12 -9.66 -9.24
CA LYS A 389 -19.65 -8.42 -9.84
C LYS A 389 -21.11 -8.24 -9.45
N MET A 390 -21.89 -9.32 -9.46
CA MET A 390 -23.29 -9.29 -9.00
C MET A 390 -23.42 -8.97 -7.51
N ILE A 391 -22.62 -9.60 -6.66
CA ILE A 391 -22.60 -9.30 -5.23
C ILE A 391 -22.28 -7.81 -5.00
N LYS A 392 -21.28 -7.26 -5.72
CA LYS A 392 -20.91 -5.85 -5.60
C LYS A 392 -22.02 -4.91 -6.07
N LEU A 393 -22.68 -5.23 -7.19
CA LEU A 393 -23.84 -4.49 -7.71
C LEU A 393 -24.94 -4.38 -6.65
N ILE A 394 -25.27 -5.51 -6.02
CA ILE A 394 -26.33 -5.58 -5.01
C ILE A 394 -25.94 -4.88 -3.71
N GLN A 395 -24.68 -4.99 -3.28
CA GLN A 395 -24.16 -4.22 -2.16
C GLN A 395 -24.36 -2.72 -2.37
N GLU A 396 -24.05 -2.19 -3.56
CA GLU A 396 -24.24 -0.77 -3.87
C GLU A 396 -25.71 -0.36 -3.89
N LEU A 397 -26.58 -1.24 -4.41
CA LEU A 397 -28.02 -1.03 -4.40
C LEU A 397 -28.59 -0.97 -2.97
N ILE A 398 -28.17 -1.88 -2.09
CA ILE A 398 -28.54 -1.90 -0.66
C ILE A 398 -28.03 -0.64 0.05
N VAL A 399 -26.80 -0.23 -0.20
CA VAL A 399 -26.24 1.01 0.37
C VAL A 399 -27.06 2.23 -0.05
N LYS A 400 -27.45 2.32 -1.32
CA LYS A 400 -28.34 3.38 -1.80
C LYS A 400 -29.70 3.33 -1.10
N GLN A 401 -30.29 2.15 -0.94
CA GLN A 401 -31.54 1.98 -0.20
C GLN A 401 -31.41 2.44 1.25
N ASP A 402 -30.32 2.07 1.94
CA ASP A 402 -30.07 2.47 3.33
C ASP A 402 -29.91 3.99 3.47
N ILE A 403 -29.21 4.64 2.52
CA ILE A 403 -29.05 6.10 2.46
C ILE A 403 -30.41 6.78 2.27
N VAL A 404 -31.21 6.32 1.30
CA VAL A 404 -32.54 6.87 1.01
C VAL A 404 -33.47 6.70 2.21
N ASN A 405 -33.46 5.53 2.84
CA ASN A 405 -34.27 5.24 4.02
C ASN A 405 -33.75 5.92 5.30
N GLY A 406 -32.57 6.55 5.26
CA GLY A 406 -31.93 7.14 6.43
C GLY A 406 -31.63 6.11 7.52
N HIS A 407 -31.45 4.83 7.19
CA HIS A 407 -31.29 3.76 8.16
C HIS A 407 -30.35 2.67 7.65
N MET A 408 -29.31 2.37 8.44
CA MET A 408 -28.33 1.35 8.11
C MET A 408 -28.83 -0.05 8.51
N ARG A 409 -29.00 -0.95 7.54
CA ARG A 409 -29.38 -2.35 7.78
C ARG A 409 -28.17 -3.19 8.20
N PRO A 410 -28.40 -4.37 8.81
CA PRO A 410 -27.77 -4.81 10.04
C PRO A 410 -26.25 -4.80 9.96
N VAL A 411 -25.69 -3.79 10.59
CA VAL A 411 -24.33 -3.75 11.10
C VAL A 411 -24.37 -4.20 12.56
N THR A 412 -23.31 -4.82 13.07
CA THR A 412 -23.28 -5.27 14.47
C THR A 412 -23.47 -4.08 15.41
N ASN A 413 -24.19 -4.24 16.54
CA ASN A 413 -24.39 -3.19 17.55
C ASN A 413 -23.06 -2.53 17.98
N ARG A 414 -21.98 -3.29 18.01
CA ARG A 414 -20.62 -2.80 18.27
C ARG A 414 -20.10 -1.85 17.17
N LEU A 415 -20.36 -2.15 15.90
CA LEU A 415 -19.99 -1.28 14.79
C LEU A 415 -20.80 0.02 14.81
N ILE A 416 -22.08 -0.03 15.14
CA ILE A 416 -22.93 1.15 15.31
C ILE A 416 -22.41 2.04 16.44
N GLN A 417 -22.13 1.45 17.61
CA GLN A 417 -21.57 2.18 18.75
C GLN A 417 -20.22 2.81 18.44
N LEU A 418 -19.38 2.16 17.62
CA LEU A 418 -18.16 2.78 17.12
C LEU A 418 -18.50 3.95 16.20
N MET A 419 -19.32 3.71 15.18
CA MET A 419 -19.53 4.68 14.12
C MET A 419 -20.27 5.92 14.57
N GLY A 420 -21.13 5.81 15.59
CA GLY A 420 -21.75 6.95 16.24
C GLY A 420 -20.78 7.86 17.02
N LYS A 421 -19.50 7.49 17.16
CA LYS A 421 -18.45 8.39 17.67
C LYS A 421 -17.85 9.29 16.60
N TYR A 422 -18.11 9.01 15.33
CA TYR A 422 -17.48 9.68 14.20
C TYR A 422 -18.49 10.51 13.42
N GLN A 423 -17.96 11.50 12.72
CA GLN A 423 -18.68 12.33 11.76
C GLN A 423 -17.91 12.31 10.47
N PHE A 424 -18.61 12.15 9.36
CA PHE A 424 -18.03 12.06 8.03
C PHE A 424 -18.39 13.31 7.25
N TYR A 425 -17.42 13.88 6.55
CA TYR A 425 -17.61 15.11 5.79
C TYR A 425 -17.25 14.86 4.33
N LYS A 426 -18.13 15.28 3.42
CA LYS A 426 -17.88 15.38 1.99
C LYS A 426 -17.93 16.85 1.59
N VAL A 427 -16.93 17.30 0.85
CA VAL A 427 -16.84 18.67 0.34
C VAL A 427 -16.96 18.61 -1.18
N ASP A 428 -17.99 19.26 -1.71
CA ASP A 428 -18.25 19.38 -3.14
C ASP A 428 -18.16 20.85 -3.56
N TRP A 429 -17.40 21.15 -4.62
CA TRP A 429 -17.35 22.49 -5.20
C TRP A 429 -18.63 22.77 -5.97
N LEU A 430 -19.34 23.85 -5.63
CA LEU A 430 -20.56 24.25 -6.35
C LEU A 430 -20.22 24.84 -7.73
N ASP A 431 -19.17 25.65 -7.76
CA ASP A 431 -18.48 26.09 -8.97
C ASP A 431 -16.98 26.15 -8.64
N LYS A 432 -16.14 25.48 -9.45
CA LYS A 432 -14.68 25.46 -9.25
C LYS A 432 -14.04 26.84 -9.37
N ARG A 433 -14.76 27.84 -9.92
CA ARG A 433 -14.33 29.24 -10.03
C ARG A 433 -14.79 30.10 -8.86
N GLN A 434 -15.64 29.58 -7.97
CA GLN A 434 -16.17 30.30 -6.82
C GLN A 434 -15.52 29.85 -5.53
N THR A 435 -15.59 30.71 -4.52
CA THR A 435 -15.14 30.43 -3.15
C THR A 435 -16.20 29.71 -2.33
N GLN A 436 -17.22 29.11 -2.95
CA GLN A 436 -18.30 28.43 -2.24
C GLN A 436 -18.22 26.92 -2.41
N VAL A 437 -18.22 26.21 -1.29
CA VAL A 437 -18.24 24.74 -1.23
C VAL A 437 -19.48 24.26 -0.49
N MET A 438 -20.07 23.17 -0.96
CA MET A 438 -21.10 22.43 -0.24
C MET A 438 -20.41 21.42 0.67
N ILE A 439 -20.58 21.57 1.98
CA ILE A 439 -20.12 20.60 2.97
C ILE A 439 -21.33 19.76 3.40
N THR A 440 -21.27 18.47 3.10
CA THR A 440 -22.25 17.49 3.58
C THR A 440 -21.66 16.67 4.71
N LYS A 441 -22.28 16.76 5.89
CA LYS A 441 -21.96 16.00 7.08
C LYS A 441 -22.90 14.78 7.18
N LEU A 442 -22.32 13.61 7.38
CA LEU A 442 -23.01 12.37 7.75
C LEU A 442 -22.63 11.98 9.17
N TRP A 443 -23.61 11.59 9.98
CA TRP A 443 -23.39 10.88 11.24
C TRP A 443 -24.41 9.77 11.43
N ILE A 444 -24.03 8.78 12.25
CA ILE A 444 -24.82 7.58 12.47
C ILE A 444 -25.24 7.56 13.94
N GLU A 445 -26.54 7.52 14.21
CA GLU A 445 -27.04 7.44 15.57
C GLU A 445 -26.92 6.02 16.13
N LYS A 446 -27.03 5.88 17.46
CA LYS A 446 -27.01 4.58 18.15
C LYS A 446 -28.20 3.67 17.75
N THR A 447 -29.21 4.25 17.11
CA THR A 447 -30.44 3.63 16.58
C THR A 447 -30.28 3.22 15.11
N ASN A 448 -29.07 3.29 14.54
CA ASN A 448 -28.74 3.03 13.13
C ASN A 448 -29.30 4.06 12.15
N GLN A 449 -29.86 5.16 12.65
CA GLN A 449 -30.31 6.25 11.80
C GLN A 449 -29.12 6.98 11.18
N LEU A 450 -29.14 7.11 9.86
CA LEU A 450 -28.24 7.93 9.09
C LEU A 450 -28.80 9.35 9.06
N ARG A 451 -27.98 10.32 9.48
CA ARG A 451 -28.35 11.73 9.47
C ARG A 451 -27.42 12.49 8.57
N PHE A 452 -28.01 13.38 7.76
CA PHE A 452 -27.30 14.23 6.84
C PHE A 452 -27.57 15.69 7.18
N LYS A 453 -26.54 16.53 7.14
CA LYS A 453 -26.66 17.98 7.18
C LYS A 453 -25.75 18.56 6.11
N SER A 454 -26.33 19.27 5.16
CA SER A 454 -25.58 19.98 4.13
C SER A 454 -25.62 21.48 4.41
N GLN A 455 -24.48 22.15 4.23
CA GLN A 455 -24.37 23.60 4.34
C GLN A 455 -23.43 24.11 3.26
N THR A 456 -23.80 25.24 2.64
CA THR A 456 -22.87 25.97 1.77
C THR A 456 -21.98 26.84 2.63
N VAL A 457 -20.67 26.77 2.41
CA VAL A 457 -19.65 27.53 3.13
C VAL A 457 -18.86 28.35 2.14
N ASP A 458 -18.74 29.65 2.40
CA ASP A 458 -17.80 30.52 1.68
C ASP A 458 -16.43 30.40 2.34
N ILE A 459 -15.46 29.95 1.56
CA ILE A 459 -14.08 29.72 1.97
C ILE A 459 -13.14 30.83 1.53
N SER A 460 -13.66 31.96 1.04
CA SER A 460 -12.88 33.14 0.63
C SER A 460 -11.96 33.68 1.72
N ASN A 461 -12.30 33.44 2.99
CA ASN A 461 -11.57 33.93 4.16
C ASN A 461 -10.79 32.83 4.91
N LEU A 462 -10.71 31.60 4.38
CA LEU A 462 -9.89 30.56 5.02
C LEU A 462 -8.41 30.84 4.80
N THR A 463 -7.65 30.81 5.89
CA THR A 463 -6.19 30.88 5.87
C THR A 463 -5.59 29.50 5.66
N ALA A 464 -4.27 29.41 5.45
CA ALA A 464 -3.58 28.12 5.29
C ALA A 464 -3.66 27.21 6.53
N ASP A 465 -4.09 27.76 7.67
CA ASP A 465 -4.21 27.08 8.96
C ASP A 465 -5.65 26.65 9.30
N ASP A 466 -6.65 27.03 8.49
CA ASP A 466 -8.06 26.62 8.63
C ASP A 466 -8.40 25.39 7.75
#